data_AF-A0A2W4P6X5-F1
#
_entry.id   AF-A0A2W4P6X5-F1
#
_cell.length_a   1.000
_cell.length_b   1.000
_cell.length_c   1.000
_cell.angle_alpha   90.00
_cell.angle_beta   90.00
_cell.angle_gamma   90.00
#
_symmetry.space_group_name_H-M   'P 1'
#
loop_
_entity.id
_entity.type
_entity.pdbx_description
1 polymer ?
#
loop_
_entity_poly.entity_id
_entity_poly.type
_entity_poly.pdbx_seq_one_letter_code
_entity_poly.pdbx_strand_id
1 'polypeptide(L)'
;MSGAGSRPDYIEWGVASRPRVGELACGDRAFVHVTQDRVLVAALDALGHGQMAAATAQLALEALEEHATKPVTQIFEHCHQALLRSRGVAMSVALIDPWANTLTWTGVGNVEGLLLRAGQQEARAESLTVLSGVVGYQIPRLRPTVRTLGPGDLLVFATDGMDGHYAGSLRTSREPDEMARALLAAHAKDVDDALILIVRYLGARQ
;
A
#
# COMPACT_ATOMS: atom_id res chain seq x y z
N MET A 1 -8.72 11.48 18.00
CA MET A 1 -7.38 12.04 18.29
C MET A 1 -6.41 10.88 18.23
N SER A 2 -5.90 10.58 17.04
CA SER A 2 -4.90 9.54 16.81
C SER A 2 -3.57 10.05 17.34
N GLY A 3 -3.00 9.33 18.32
CA GLY A 3 -1.69 9.64 18.86
C GLY A 3 -0.64 9.49 17.77
N ALA A 4 -0.10 10.61 17.31
CA ALA A 4 1.09 10.63 16.47
C ALA A 4 2.28 10.21 17.33
N GLY A 5 2.46 8.89 17.51
CA GLY A 5 3.76 8.36 17.90
C GLY A 5 4.79 8.82 16.87
N SER A 6 5.97 9.25 17.30
CA SER A 6 7.04 9.62 16.37
C SER A 6 7.32 8.44 15.44
N ARG A 7 7.45 8.71 14.14
CA ARG A 7 7.85 7.68 13.17
C ARG A 7 9.16 7.03 13.64
N PRO A 8 9.32 5.71 13.57
CA PRO A 8 10.60 5.08 13.88
C PRO A 8 11.70 5.61 12.96
N ASP A 9 12.94 5.64 13.45
CA ASP A 9 14.08 6.13 12.67
C ASP A 9 14.54 5.15 11.57
N TYR A 10 13.95 3.96 11.51
CA TYR A 10 14.24 2.93 10.52
C TYR A 10 13.30 2.94 9.31
N ILE A 11 12.29 3.81 9.28
CA ILE A 11 11.30 3.85 8.20
C ILE A 11 10.69 5.24 8.00
N GLU A 12 10.56 5.62 6.74
CA GLU A 12 9.82 6.82 6.33
C GLU A 12 8.74 6.41 5.34
N TRP A 13 7.65 7.18 5.29
CA TRP A 13 6.63 6.96 4.28
C TRP A 13 5.94 8.25 3.89
N GLY A 14 5.36 8.24 2.71
CA GLY A 14 4.47 9.28 2.24
C GLY A 14 3.31 8.72 1.44
N VAL A 15 2.18 9.40 1.55
CA VAL A 15 0.93 9.01 0.92
C VAL A 15 0.36 10.22 0.20
N ALA A 16 -0.12 10.01 -1.01
CA ALA A 16 -0.95 10.97 -1.70
C ALA A 16 -2.11 10.24 -2.37
N SER A 17 -3.30 10.78 -2.24
CA SER A 17 -4.47 10.28 -2.95
C SER A 17 -5.38 11.42 -3.41
N ARG A 18 -6.21 11.12 -4.40
CA ARG A 18 -7.20 12.04 -4.96
C ARG A 18 -8.46 11.24 -5.34
N PRO A 19 -9.67 11.77 -5.07
CA PRO A 19 -10.86 11.18 -5.63
C PRO A 19 -10.88 11.32 -7.16
N ARG A 20 -11.65 10.46 -7.82
CA ARG A 20 -12.06 10.62 -9.21
C ARG A 20 -12.59 12.04 -9.43
N VAL A 21 -12.28 12.64 -10.58
CA VAL A 21 -12.77 13.98 -10.90
C VAL A 21 -14.31 13.99 -10.88
N GLY A 22 -14.89 14.89 -10.09
CA GLY A 22 -16.33 15.02 -9.87
C GLY A 22 -16.84 14.32 -8.61
N GLU A 23 -16.04 13.46 -7.97
CA GLU A 23 -16.37 12.84 -6.69
C GLU A 23 -15.83 13.64 -5.50
N LEU A 24 -16.53 13.55 -4.38
CA LEU A 24 -16.13 14.20 -3.12
C LEU A 24 -15.38 13.26 -2.17
N ALA A 25 -15.45 11.96 -2.42
CA ALA A 25 -14.87 10.93 -1.56
C ALA A 25 -14.12 9.92 -2.43
N CYS A 26 -12.90 9.62 -2.02
CA CYS A 26 -12.03 8.65 -2.66
C CYS A 26 -12.29 7.25 -2.09
N GLY A 27 -12.34 6.21 -2.93
CA GLY A 27 -12.35 4.80 -2.56
C GLY A 27 -10.97 4.25 -2.20
N ASP A 28 -9.89 4.89 -2.66
CA ASP A 28 -8.54 4.40 -2.40
C ASP A 28 -8.03 4.79 -1.01
N ARG A 29 -7.42 3.85 -0.29
CA ARG A 29 -6.81 4.13 1.01
C ARG A 29 -5.44 3.49 1.17
N ALA A 30 -4.60 4.15 1.95
CA ALA A 30 -3.34 3.63 2.46
C ALA A 30 -3.48 3.38 3.95
N PHE A 31 -2.75 2.39 4.45
CA PHE A 31 -2.66 2.06 5.85
C PHE A 31 -1.21 1.77 6.20
N VAL A 32 -0.70 2.45 7.23
CA VAL A 32 0.62 2.18 7.79
C VAL A 32 0.46 2.09 9.30
N HIS A 33 0.75 0.92 9.86
CA HIS A 33 0.69 0.68 11.29
C HIS A 33 2.04 0.18 11.78
N VAL A 34 2.65 0.97 12.66
CA VAL A 34 3.96 0.70 13.25
C VAL A 34 3.76 0.11 14.63
N THR A 35 4.38 -1.04 14.89
CA THR A 35 4.57 -1.57 16.24
C THR A 35 6.05 -1.55 16.62
N GLN A 36 6.39 -2.01 17.82
CA GLN A 36 7.79 -2.14 18.25
C GLN A 36 8.58 -3.14 17.39
N ASP A 37 7.90 -4.16 16.83
CA ASP A 37 8.57 -5.30 16.21
C ASP A 37 8.42 -5.35 14.69
N ARG A 38 7.50 -4.58 14.11
CA ARG A 38 7.18 -4.64 12.67
C ARG A 38 6.39 -3.43 12.20
N VAL A 39 6.29 -3.31 10.88
CA VAL A 39 5.43 -2.32 10.22
C VAL A 39 4.52 -3.03 9.23
N LEU A 40 3.22 -2.85 9.41
CA LEU A 40 2.20 -3.26 8.45
C LEU A 40 1.95 -2.10 7.49
N VAL A 41 2.09 -2.36 6.20
CA VAL A 41 1.88 -1.42 5.10
C VAL A 41 0.82 -2.01 4.18
N ALA A 42 -0.22 -1.26 3.86
CA ALA A 42 -1.23 -1.67 2.91
C ALA A 42 -1.72 -0.51 2.05
N ALA A 43 -2.16 -0.85 0.84
CA ALA A 43 -2.94 0.03 -0.01
C ALA A 43 -4.13 -0.76 -0.55
N LEU A 44 -5.26 -0.09 -0.71
CA LEU A 44 -6.50 -0.68 -1.18
C LEU A 44 -7.23 0.26 -2.14
N ASP A 45 -7.87 -0.35 -3.12
CA ASP A 45 -8.78 0.25 -4.11
C ASP A 45 -10.15 -0.42 -3.90
N ALA A 46 -11.13 0.39 -3.49
CA ALA A 46 -12.48 -0.09 -3.24
C ALA A 46 -13.35 0.02 -4.49
N LEU A 47 -14.01 -1.09 -4.87
CA LEU A 47 -14.72 -1.17 -6.14
C LEU A 47 -15.76 -0.04 -6.32
N GLY A 48 -15.64 0.66 -7.45
CA GLY A 48 -16.44 1.84 -7.80
C GLY A 48 -15.78 3.12 -7.32
N HIS A 49 -16.56 4.19 -7.15
CA HIS A 49 -16.06 5.49 -6.71
C HIS A 49 -17.07 6.18 -5.78
N GLY A 50 -16.66 7.31 -5.20
CA GLY A 50 -17.51 8.15 -4.36
C GLY A 50 -17.77 7.55 -2.97
N GLN A 51 -18.85 8.00 -2.34
CA GLN A 51 -19.11 7.70 -0.92
C GLN A 51 -19.24 6.21 -0.60
N MET A 52 -19.80 5.41 -1.52
CA MET A 52 -19.95 3.96 -1.31
C MET A 52 -18.61 3.22 -1.37
N ALA A 53 -17.71 3.63 -2.26
CA ALA A 53 -16.35 3.09 -2.33
C ALA A 53 -15.57 3.50 -1.08
N ALA A 54 -15.65 4.78 -0.69
CA ALA A 54 -15.04 5.29 0.54
C ALA A 54 -15.52 4.55 1.81
N ALA A 55 -16.81 4.23 1.91
CA ALA A 55 -17.35 3.45 3.02
C ALA A 55 -16.86 1.99 3.00
N THR A 56 -16.74 1.38 1.82
CA THR A 56 -16.17 0.02 1.68
C THR A 56 -14.70 -0.01 2.09
N ALA A 57 -13.93 0.99 1.66
CA ALA A 57 -12.53 1.18 2.04
C ALA A 57 -12.36 1.34 3.55
N GLN A 58 -13.26 2.08 4.19
CA GLN A 58 -13.26 2.30 5.63
C GLN A 58 -13.43 1.00 6.43
N LEU A 59 -14.32 0.10 6.00
CA LEU A 59 -14.48 -1.23 6.61
C LEU A 59 -13.18 -2.05 6.51
N ALA A 60 -12.46 -1.95 5.40
CA ALA A 60 -11.17 -2.62 5.22
C ALA A 60 -10.11 -2.04 6.18
N LEU A 61 -10.05 -0.71 6.34
CA LEU A 61 -9.13 -0.05 7.28
C LEU A 61 -9.39 -0.48 8.73
N GLU A 62 -10.64 -0.59 9.13
CA GLU A 62 -11.02 -1.04 10.48
C GLU A 62 -10.54 -2.48 10.73
N ALA A 63 -10.74 -3.38 9.77
CA ALA A 63 -10.23 -4.75 9.85
C ALA A 63 -8.69 -4.82 9.86
N LEU A 64 -8.01 -3.97 9.08
CA LEU A 64 -6.55 -3.85 9.09
C LEU A 64 -6.04 -3.39 10.46
N GLU A 65 -6.69 -2.40 11.08
CA GLU A 65 -6.32 -1.88 12.38
C GLU A 65 -6.51 -2.92 13.48
N GLU A 66 -7.65 -3.61 13.52
CA GLU A 66 -7.94 -4.65 14.51
C GLU A 66 -6.96 -5.84 14.43
N HIS A 67 -6.47 -6.15 13.22
CA HIS A 67 -5.65 -7.32 12.96
C HIS A 67 -4.23 -7.00 12.51
N ALA A 68 -3.74 -5.79 12.79
CA ALA A 68 -2.44 -5.30 12.32
C ALA A 68 -1.24 -6.17 12.76
N THR A 69 -1.45 -7.00 13.77
CA THR A 69 -0.46 -7.89 14.38
C THR A 69 -0.46 -9.32 13.84
N LYS A 70 -1.34 -9.64 12.89
CA LYS A 70 -1.48 -10.98 12.32
C LYS A 70 -0.52 -11.19 11.14
N PRO A 71 -0.22 -12.45 10.77
CA PRO A 71 0.45 -12.75 9.51
C PRO A 71 -0.38 -12.25 8.32
N VAL A 72 0.28 -11.91 7.21
CA VAL A 72 -0.34 -11.34 6.01
C VAL A 72 -1.54 -12.16 5.51
N THR A 73 -1.47 -13.50 5.52
CA THR A 73 -2.61 -14.33 5.08
C THR A 73 -3.84 -14.18 5.95
N GLN A 74 -3.66 -14.11 7.28
CA GLN A 74 -4.76 -13.92 8.22
C GLN A 74 -5.35 -12.51 8.10
N ILE A 75 -4.53 -11.50 7.82
CA ILE A 75 -5.01 -10.14 7.55
C ILE A 75 -5.99 -10.15 6.37
N PHE A 76 -5.65 -10.82 5.27
CA PHE A 76 -6.55 -10.96 4.12
C PHE A 76 -7.82 -11.73 4.46
N GLU A 77 -7.74 -12.80 5.26
CA GLU A 77 -8.91 -13.57 5.70
C GLU A 77 -9.87 -12.68 6.51
N HIS A 78 -9.35 -11.90 7.46
CA HIS A 78 -10.17 -11.00 8.27
C HIS A 78 -10.78 -9.86 7.45
N CYS A 79 -9.99 -9.23 6.57
CA CYS A 79 -10.53 -8.21 5.66
C CYS A 79 -11.60 -8.81 4.72
N HIS A 80 -11.39 -10.03 4.23
CA HIS A 80 -12.38 -10.71 3.39
C HIS A 80 -13.69 -10.93 4.14
N GLN A 81 -13.65 -11.39 5.39
CA GLN A 81 -14.85 -11.56 6.22
C GLN A 81 -15.57 -10.24 6.50
N ALA A 82 -14.83 -9.18 6.84
CA ALA A 82 -15.38 -7.85 7.09
C ALA A 82 -16.10 -7.27 5.85
N LEU A 83 -15.67 -7.67 4.66
CA LEU A 83 -16.14 -7.12 3.39
C LEU A 83 -17.19 -7.97 2.65
N LEU A 84 -17.63 -9.13 3.17
CA LEU A 84 -18.55 -10.07 2.49
C LEU A 84 -19.87 -9.47 1.98
N ARG A 85 -20.33 -8.37 2.58
CA ARG A 85 -21.58 -7.67 2.20
C ARG A 85 -21.34 -6.26 1.67
N SER A 86 -20.12 -5.98 1.25
CA SER A 86 -19.70 -4.73 0.65
C SER A 86 -19.46 -4.90 -0.85
N ARG A 87 -18.91 -3.88 -1.51
CA ARG A 87 -18.43 -4.00 -2.89
C ARG A 87 -17.11 -4.74 -3.00
N GLY A 88 -16.42 -4.92 -1.88
CA GLY A 88 -15.07 -5.47 -1.84
C GLY A 88 -14.00 -4.49 -2.27
N VAL A 89 -12.75 -4.93 -2.13
CA VAL A 89 -11.56 -4.14 -2.48
C VAL A 89 -10.54 -5.00 -3.20
N ALA A 90 -9.74 -4.38 -4.06
CA ALA A 90 -8.39 -4.84 -4.33
C ALA A 90 -7.45 -4.34 -3.22
N MET A 91 -6.44 -5.11 -2.87
CA MET A 91 -5.58 -4.81 -1.73
C MET A 91 -4.19 -5.44 -1.89
N SER A 92 -3.16 -4.65 -1.58
CA SER A 92 -1.78 -5.12 -1.43
C SER A 92 -1.31 -4.87 0.00
N VAL A 93 -0.67 -5.87 0.60
CA VAL A 93 -0.24 -5.85 2.01
C VAL A 93 1.21 -6.32 2.12
N ALA A 94 1.97 -5.62 2.94
CA ALA A 94 3.37 -5.81 3.23
C ALA A 94 3.60 -5.76 4.75
N LEU A 95 4.32 -6.75 5.28
CA LEU A 95 4.81 -6.76 6.65
C LEU A 95 6.32 -6.62 6.62
N ILE A 96 6.82 -5.53 7.18
CA ILE A 96 8.25 -5.24 7.30
C ILE A 96 8.71 -5.67 8.69
N ASP A 97 9.68 -6.58 8.73
CA ASP A 97 10.43 -6.94 9.93
C ASP A 97 11.77 -6.19 9.90
N PRO A 98 11.93 -5.14 10.72
CA PRO A 98 13.13 -4.31 10.73
C PRO A 98 14.33 -5.02 11.37
N TRP A 99 14.11 -6.05 12.20
CA TRP A 99 15.17 -6.82 12.87
C TRP A 99 15.74 -7.88 11.95
N ALA A 100 14.90 -8.51 11.13
CA ALA A 100 15.31 -9.44 10.09
C ALA A 100 15.70 -8.75 8.77
N ASN A 101 15.42 -7.44 8.62
CA ASN A 101 15.52 -6.71 7.35
C ASN A 101 14.74 -7.42 6.23
N THR A 102 13.48 -7.79 6.49
CA THR A 102 12.66 -8.49 5.50
C THR A 102 11.30 -7.85 5.29
N LEU A 103 10.76 -8.06 4.10
CA LEU A 103 9.42 -7.73 3.66
C LEU A 103 8.70 -9.05 3.33
N THR A 104 7.62 -9.36 4.05
CA THR A 104 6.68 -10.42 3.67
C THR A 104 5.45 -9.78 3.07
N TRP A 105 5.08 -10.13 1.84
CA TRP A 105 4.01 -9.41 1.14
C TRP A 105 3.13 -10.33 0.28
N THR A 106 1.89 -9.90 0.02
CA THR A 106 1.00 -10.47 -1.00
C THR A 106 -0.04 -9.43 -1.41
N GLY A 107 -0.62 -9.58 -2.61
CA GLY A 107 -1.67 -8.71 -3.11
C GLY A 107 -2.77 -9.49 -3.81
N VAL A 108 -4.00 -8.97 -3.77
CA VAL A 108 -5.18 -9.49 -4.47
C VAL A 108 -5.84 -8.33 -5.22
N GLY A 109 -6.06 -8.50 -6.52
CA GLY A 109 -6.66 -7.49 -7.39
C GLY A 109 -5.62 -6.76 -8.24
N ASN A 110 -5.75 -5.43 -8.30
CA ASN A 110 -5.05 -4.52 -9.22
C ASN A 110 -4.16 -3.47 -8.50
N VAL A 111 -4.06 -3.48 -7.16
CA VAL A 111 -3.16 -2.57 -6.43
C VAL A 111 -1.72 -3.02 -6.61
N GLU A 112 -0.98 -2.34 -7.47
CA GLU A 112 0.39 -2.69 -7.83
C GLU A 112 1.34 -2.57 -6.63
N GLY A 113 2.32 -3.47 -6.56
CA GLY A 113 3.48 -3.31 -5.70
C GLY A 113 4.78 -3.30 -6.50
N LEU A 114 5.67 -2.37 -6.15
CA LEU A 114 7.03 -2.28 -6.68
C LEU A 114 8.03 -2.20 -5.54
N LEU A 115 9.15 -2.91 -5.67
CA LEU A 115 10.30 -2.80 -4.79
C LEU A 115 11.51 -2.26 -5.58
N LEU A 116 11.90 -1.03 -5.30
CA LEU A 116 13.05 -0.37 -5.91
C LEU A 116 14.24 -0.43 -4.96
N ARG A 117 15.36 -0.97 -5.44
CA ARG A 117 16.58 -1.11 -4.63
C ARG A 117 17.36 0.20 -4.55
N ALA A 118 17.93 0.47 -3.38
CA ALA A 118 18.79 1.63 -3.17
C ALA A 118 19.91 1.71 -4.22
N GLY A 119 20.14 2.90 -4.77
CA GLY A 119 21.18 3.13 -5.79
C GLY A 119 20.90 2.53 -7.17
N GLN A 120 19.78 1.84 -7.37
CA GLN A 120 19.36 1.40 -8.70
C GLN A 120 18.52 2.46 -9.41
N GLN A 121 18.69 2.55 -10.73
CA GLN A 121 17.79 3.32 -11.58
C GLN A 121 16.44 2.61 -11.74
N GLU A 122 15.40 3.41 -11.93
CA GLU A 122 13.97 3.06 -11.99
C GLU A 122 13.66 1.87 -12.93
N ALA A 123 14.42 1.69 -14.02
CA ALA A 123 14.27 0.58 -14.97
C ALA A 123 14.57 -0.83 -14.39
N ARG A 124 14.94 -0.93 -13.10
CA ARG A 124 15.20 -2.19 -12.39
C ARG A 124 14.28 -2.44 -11.20
N ALA A 125 13.19 -1.68 -11.06
CA ALA A 125 12.19 -1.95 -10.03
C ALA A 125 11.66 -3.39 -10.14
N GLU A 126 11.64 -4.12 -9.02
CA GLU A 126 11.08 -5.46 -8.95
C GLU A 126 9.56 -5.36 -8.81
N SER A 127 8.83 -5.89 -9.80
CA SER A 127 7.36 -5.99 -9.69
C SER A 127 6.96 -7.09 -8.72
N LEU A 128 6.09 -6.72 -7.78
CA LEU A 128 5.52 -7.59 -6.78
C LEU A 128 4.21 -8.17 -7.35
N THR A 129 4.21 -9.48 -7.63
CA THR A 129 3.08 -10.19 -8.27
C THR A 129 1.79 -10.20 -7.44
N VAL A 130 0.76 -9.52 -7.94
CA VAL A 130 -0.60 -9.55 -7.40
C VAL A 130 -1.41 -10.71 -7.97
N LEU A 131 -2.29 -11.29 -7.17
CA LEU A 131 -3.15 -12.41 -7.56
C LEU A 131 -4.52 -11.88 -8.00
N SER A 132 -5.12 -12.44 -9.05
CA SER A 132 -6.48 -12.06 -9.45
C SER A 132 -7.50 -12.42 -8.36
N GLY A 133 -8.36 -11.46 -8.02
CA GLY A 133 -9.45 -11.65 -7.06
C GLY A 133 -9.96 -10.32 -6.51
N VAL A 134 -10.95 -10.40 -5.63
CA VAL A 134 -11.51 -9.25 -4.91
C VAL A 134 -11.74 -9.67 -3.46
N VAL A 135 -11.14 -8.93 -2.53
CA VAL A 135 -11.31 -9.14 -1.09
C VAL A 135 -12.74 -8.73 -0.72
N GLY A 136 -13.47 -9.60 -0.02
CA GLY A 136 -14.92 -9.47 0.19
C GLY A 136 -15.80 -10.21 -0.82
N TYR A 137 -15.22 -10.77 -1.90
CA TYR A 137 -15.98 -11.57 -2.88
C TYR A 137 -15.32 -12.93 -3.16
N GLN A 138 -14.13 -12.94 -3.73
CA GLN A 138 -13.37 -14.15 -4.02
C GLN A 138 -11.87 -13.86 -3.90
N ILE A 139 -11.23 -14.50 -2.92
CA ILE A 139 -9.77 -14.48 -2.78
C ILE A 139 -9.17 -15.80 -3.30
N PRO A 140 -8.06 -15.75 -4.05
CA PRO A 140 -7.34 -16.95 -4.45
C PRO A 140 -6.58 -17.55 -3.26
N ARG A 141 -5.97 -18.72 -3.45
CA ARG A 141 -5.02 -19.25 -2.47
C ARG A 141 -3.81 -18.32 -2.38
N LEU A 142 -3.68 -17.63 -1.25
CA LEU A 142 -2.61 -16.68 -1.00
C LEU A 142 -1.25 -17.38 -0.95
N ARG A 143 -0.25 -16.72 -1.55
CA ARG A 143 1.15 -17.15 -1.54
C ARG A 143 2.02 -15.96 -1.17
N PRO A 144 2.17 -15.64 0.13
CA PRO A 144 3.07 -14.56 0.53
C PRO A 144 4.48 -14.86 0.07
N THR A 145 5.17 -13.83 -0.38
CA THR A 145 6.58 -13.93 -0.74
C THR A 145 7.42 -13.04 0.16
N VAL A 146 8.64 -13.49 0.42
CA VAL A 146 9.59 -12.78 1.29
C VAL A 146 10.68 -12.15 0.44
N ARG A 147 11.08 -10.93 0.78
CA ARG A 147 12.21 -10.20 0.20
C ARG A 147 13.09 -9.64 1.31
N THR A 148 14.40 -9.69 1.13
CA THR A 148 15.34 -8.91 1.96
C THR A 148 15.17 -7.44 1.64
N LEU A 149 15.36 -6.55 2.61
CA LEU A 149 15.39 -5.10 2.47
C LEU A 149 16.79 -4.57 2.80
N GLY A 150 17.26 -3.61 2.03
CA GLY A 150 18.45 -2.82 2.33
C GLY A 150 18.08 -1.37 2.70
N PRO A 151 18.90 -0.67 3.50
CA PRO A 151 18.74 0.77 3.70
C PRO A 151 18.67 1.52 2.38
N GLY A 152 17.67 2.40 2.25
CA GLY A 152 17.35 3.17 1.05
C GLY A 152 16.40 2.49 0.08
N ASP A 153 16.03 1.21 0.27
CA ASP A 153 15.04 0.54 -0.57
C ASP A 153 13.67 1.21 -0.45
N LEU A 154 12.96 1.32 -1.57
CA LEU A 154 11.60 1.86 -1.63
C LEU A 154 10.60 0.75 -1.93
N LEU A 155 9.61 0.59 -1.07
CA LEU A 155 8.37 -0.12 -1.37
C LEU A 155 7.34 0.90 -1.85
N VAL A 156 6.77 0.68 -3.03
CA VAL A 156 5.72 1.52 -3.60
C VAL A 156 4.48 0.69 -3.82
N PHE A 157 3.34 1.19 -3.32
CA PHE A 157 2.02 0.70 -3.71
C PHE A 157 1.29 1.79 -4.49
N ALA A 158 0.67 1.40 -5.61
CA ALA A 158 -0.11 2.30 -6.46
C ALA A 158 -1.42 1.62 -6.87
N THR A 159 -2.53 2.34 -6.78
CA THR A 159 -3.81 1.88 -7.33
C THR A 159 -3.83 2.07 -8.84
N ASP A 160 -4.77 1.44 -9.54
CA ASP A 160 -4.84 1.53 -11.00
C ASP A 160 -5.32 2.90 -11.51
N GLY A 161 -5.75 3.81 -10.63
CA GLY A 161 -5.87 5.23 -10.90
C GLY A 161 -4.57 5.95 -11.23
N MET A 162 -3.42 5.38 -10.90
CA MET A 162 -2.11 5.86 -11.36
C MET A 162 -1.84 5.33 -12.77
N ASP A 163 -1.30 6.16 -13.67
CA ASP A 163 -0.81 5.67 -14.96
C ASP A 163 0.46 4.82 -14.80
N GLY A 164 0.61 3.75 -15.58
CA GLY A 164 1.70 2.77 -15.41
C GLY A 164 3.12 3.29 -15.68
N HIS A 165 3.30 4.56 -16.04
CA HIS A 165 4.61 5.17 -16.25
C HIS A 165 5.12 5.93 -15.01
N TYR A 166 4.35 6.00 -13.91
CA TYR A 166 4.76 6.70 -12.69
C TYR A 166 6.13 6.23 -12.16
N ALA A 167 6.48 4.95 -12.38
CA ALA A 167 7.74 4.38 -11.93
C ALA A 167 8.97 5.08 -12.54
N GLY A 168 8.88 5.59 -13.78
CA GLY A 168 9.94 6.35 -14.46
C GLY A 168 10.11 7.80 -13.97
N SER A 169 9.28 8.21 -13.01
CA SER A 169 9.31 9.53 -12.38
C SER A 169 9.76 9.48 -10.92
N LEU A 170 10.14 8.31 -10.39
CA LEU A 170 10.53 8.09 -9.00
C LEU A 170 11.90 8.70 -8.64
N ARG A 171 11.88 9.90 -8.06
CA ARG A 171 13.11 10.58 -7.62
C ARG A 171 13.52 10.17 -6.20
N THR A 172 14.26 9.08 -6.07
CA THR A 172 14.69 8.49 -4.78
C THR A 172 15.50 9.43 -3.86
N SER A 173 16.01 10.55 -4.37
CA SER A 173 16.68 11.58 -3.57
C SER A 173 15.73 12.48 -2.77
N ARG A 174 14.41 12.44 -3.04
CA ARG A 174 13.40 13.27 -2.37
C ARG A 174 12.74 12.54 -1.21
N GLU A 175 12.19 13.28 -0.27
CA GLU A 175 11.40 12.72 0.82
C GLU A 175 10.17 11.96 0.30
N PRO A 176 9.76 10.82 0.92
CA PRO A 176 8.59 10.04 0.49
C PRO A 176 7.30 10.86 0.33
N ASP A 177 7.04 11.79 1.25
CA ASP A 177 5.87 12.68 1.19
C ASP A 177 5.91 13.66 0.00
N GLU A 178 7.09 14.08 -0.45
CA GLU A 178 7.24 14.90 -1.65
C GLU A 178 7.11 14.06 -2.92
N MET A 179 7.73 12.87 -2.94
CA MET A 179 7.62 11.93 -4.05
C MET A 179 6.16 11.56 -4.31
N ALA A 180 5.41 11.17 -3.28
CA ALA A 180 4.02 10.74 -3.41
C ALA A 180 3.14 11.84 -4.01
N ARG A 181 3.26 13.09 -3.51
CA ARG A 181 2.51 14.24 -4.03
C ARG A 181 2.88 14.58 -5.47
N ALA A 182 4.17 14.58 -5.79
CA ALA A 182 4.64 14.89 -7.14
C ALA A 182 4.17 13.84 -8.16
N LEU A 183 4.24 12.56 -7.80
CA LEU A 183 3.79 11.47 -8.65
C LEU A 183 2.27 11.50 -8.83
N LEU A 184 1.50 11.67 -7.77
CA LEU A 184 0.05 11.81 -7.88
C LEU A 184 -0.33 12.98 -8.79
N ALA A 185 0.30 14.14 -8.64
CA ALA A 185 0.01 15.31 -9.46
C ALA A 185 0.33 15.10 -10.96
N ALA A 186 1.34 14.29 -11.27
CA ALA A 186 1.78 14.05 -12.64
C ALA A 186 1.10 12.85 -13.32
N HIS A 187 0.67 11.84 -12.54
CA HIS A 187 0.29 10.52 -13.07
C HIS A 187 -1.11 10.04 -12.65
N ALA A 188 -1.85 10.80 -11.83
CA ALA A 188 -3.22 10.42 -11.49
C ALA A 188 -4.17 10.61 -12.69
N LYS A 189 -4.90 9.55 -13.04
CA LYS A 189 -5.94 9.57 -14.08
C LYS A 189 -7.19 10.25 -13.57
N ASP A 190 -7.82 11.07 -14.41
CA ASP A 190 -9.06 11.78 -14.02
C ASP A 190 -10.30 10.88 -13.95
N VAL A 191 -10.21 9.71 -14.58
CA VAL A 191 -11.33 8.77 -14.71
C VAL A 191 -11.52 7.86 -13.49
N ASP A 192 -10.61 7.90 -12.52
CA ASP A 192 -10.66 7.04 -11.35
C ASP A 192 -10.13 7.70 -10.07
N ASP A 193 -10.43 7.08 -8.93
CA ASP A 193 -9.71 7.34 -7.69
C ASP A 193 -8.24 6.97 -7.88
N ALA A 194 -7.32 7.73 -7.30
CA ALA A 194 -5.89 7.47 -7.45
C ALA A 194 -5.17 7.59 -6.11
N LEU A 195 -4.26 6.65 -5.84
CA LEU A 195 -3.42 6.64 -4.65
C LEU A 195 -2.04 6.09 -4.96
N ILE A 196 -1.05 6.72 -4.33
CA ILE A 196 0.31 6.20 -4.25
C ILE A 196 0.82 6.28 -2.80
N LEU A 197 1.35 5.18 -2.31
CA LEU A 197 2.01 5.03 -1.02
C LEU A 197 3.46 4.64 -1.27
N ILE A 198 4.39 5.40 -0.70
CA ILE A 198 5.82 5.16 -0.82
C ILE A 198 6.39 4.99 0.56
N VAL A 199 7.09 3.89 0.78
CA VAL A 199 7.79 3.56 2.02
C VAL A 199 9.28 3.46 1.72
N ARG A 200 10.10 4.23 2.42
CA ARG A 200 11.56 4.11 2.39
C ARG A 200 12.03 3.37 3.64
N TYR A 201 12.71 2.26 3.44
CA TYR A 201 13.35 1.54 4.53
C TYR A 201 14.71 2.14 4.83
N LEU A 202 14.98 2.55 6.06
CA LEU A 202 16.27 3.13 6.49
C LEU A 202 17.17 2.12 7.21
N GLY A 203 16.63 0.96 7.59
CA GLY A 203 17.32 -0.04 8.41
C GLY A 203 17.20 0.24 9.90
N ALA A 204 16.90 -0.79 10.71
CA ALA A 204 17.04 -0.67 12.15
C ALA A 204 18.50 -0.44 12.52
N ARG A 205 18.77 0.58 13.34
CA ARG A 205 20.05 0.69 14.02
C ARG A 205 20.15 -0.47 15.01
N GLN A 206 21.20 -1.28 14.87
CA GLN A 206 21.57 -2.31 15.86
C GLN A 206 22.18 -1.67 17.10
#